data_AF-A0A7I7TEY9-F1
#
_entry.id   AF-A0A7I7TEY9-F1
#
_cell.length_a   1.000
_cell.length_b   1.000
_cell.length_c   1.000
_cell.angle_alpha   90.00
_cell.angle_beta   90.00
_cell.angle_gamma   90.00
#
_symmetry.space_group_name_H-M   'P 1'
#
loop_
_entity.id
_entity.type
_entity.pdbx_description
1 polymer ?
#
loop_
_entity_poly.entity_id
_entity_poly.type
_entity_poly.pdbx_seq_one_letter_code
_entity_poly.pdbx_strand_id
1 'polypeptide(L)'
;MKLTFYVLSWSHPGMDDALVAYEDAVLGLVKEHDGQVVTRARSDGADGRPLEIQLFEWVSQTAMDGYMSDPRRSWLLAHPI
;
A
#
# COMPACT_ATOMS: atom_id res chain seq x y z
N MET A 1 -3.81 -18.13 11.02
CA MET A 1 -5.03 -17.85 10.22
C MET A 1 -4.63 -16.87 9.14
N LYS A 2 -5.04 -17.12 7.89
CA LYS A 2 -4.77 -16.22 6.76
C LYS A 2 -5.64 -14.96 6.89
N LEU A 3 -5.10 -13.80 6.54
CA LEU A 3 -5.83 -12.52 6.55
C LEU A 3 -5.98 -12.00 5.13
N THR A 4 -7.14 -11.40 4.86
CA THR A 4 -7.44 -10.77 3.58
C THR A 4 -8.15 -9.45 3.86
N PHE A 5 -7.64 -8.35 3.29
CA PHE A 5 -8.26 -7.03 3.47
C PHE A 5 -7.98 -6.11 2.29
N TYR A 6 -8.84 -5.11 2.17
CA TYR A 6 -8.69 -4.03 1.22
C TYR A 6 -8.04 -2.82 1.87
N VAL A 7 -7.13 -2.19 1.16
CA VAL A 7 -6.63 -0.85 1.46
C VAL A 7 -7.15 0.08 0.36
N LEU A 8 -7.63 1.24 0.80
CA LEU A 8 -8.10 2.30 -0.08
C LEU A 8 -7.23 3.51 0.25
N SER A 9 -6.58 4.07 -0.77
CA SER A 9 -5.62 5.17 -0.62
C SER A 9 -6.14 6.40 -1.35
N TRP A 10 -6.07 7.55 -0.69
CA TRP A 10 -6.38 8.87 -1.24
C TRP A 10 -5.13 9.73 -1.20
N SER A 11 -4.92 10.51 -2.25
CA SER A 11 -3.86 11.51 -2.29
C SER A 11 -4.32 12.79 -1.59
N HIS A 12 -3.35 13.55 -1.10
CA HIS A 12 -3.56 14.97 -0.81
C HIS A 12 -3.63 15.76 -2.12
N PRO A 13 -4.28 16.95 -2.15
CA PRO A 13 -4.37 17.76 -3.36
C PRO A 13 -3.00 18.00 -4.02
N GLY A 14 -2.88 17.61 -5.30
CA GLY A 14 -1.66 17.74 -6.09
C GLY A 14 -0.58 16.68 -5.83
N MET A 15 -0.87 15.66 -5.02
CA MET A 15 0.09 14.61 -4.61
C MET A 15 -0.24 13.24 -5.20
N ASP A 16 -1.01 13.17 -6.28
CA ASP A 16 -1.45 11.91 -6.89
C ASP A 16 -0.26 11.07 -7.34
N ASP A 17 0.67 11.65 -8.11
CA ASP A 17 1.88 10.98 -8.56
C ASP A 17 2.77 10.54 -7.38
N ALA A 18 2.86 11.36 -6.34
CA ALA A 18 3.63 11.04 -5.14
C ALA A 18 3.03 9.85 -4.36
N LEU A 19 1.69 9.78 -4.25
CA LEU A 19 1.01 8.63 -3.66
C LEU A 19 1.30 7.36 -4.47
N VAL A 20 1.17 7.45 -5.79
CA VAL A 20 1.41 6.31 -6.69
C VAL A 20 2.85 5.81 -6.59
N ALA A 21 3.83 6.71 -6.57
CA ALA A 21 5.25 6.36 -6.43
C ALA A 21 5.55 5.74 -5.05
N TYR A 22 4.97 6.27 -3.98
CA TYR A 22 5.06 5.68 -2.65
C TYR A 22 4.49 4.25 -2.62
N GLU A 23 3.29 4.05 -3.17
CA GLU A 23 2.65 2.73 -3.25
C GLU A 23 3.46 1.76 -4.11
N ASP A 24 4.01 2.20 -5.25
CA ASP A 24 4.91 1.38 -6.08
C ASP A 24 6.10 0.84 -5.27
N ALA A 25 6.68 1.68 -4.40
CA ALA A 25 7.81 1.30 -3.58
C ALA A 25 7.42 0.37 -2.41
N VAL A 26 6.36 0.69 -1.64
CA VAL A 26 6.00 -0.12 -0.46
C VAL A 26 5.35 -1.44 -0.82
N LEU A 27 4.61 -1.51 -1.94
CA LEU A 27 4.02 -2.77 -2.40
C LEU A 27 5.10 -3.79 -2.81
N GLY A 28 6.29 -3.33 -3.20
CA GLY A 28 7.45 -4.19 -3.41
C GLY A 28 7.88 -4.95 -2.15
N LEU A 29 7.67 -4.37 -0.96
CA LEU A 29 8.07 -4.95 0.33
C LEU A 29 7.12 -6.05 0.80
N VAL A 30 5.89 -6.09 0.29
CA VAL A 30 4.82 -7.00 0.76
C VAL A 30 5.26 -8.46 0.72
N LYS A 31 5.93 -8.87 -0.36
CA LYS A 31 6.41 -10.25 -0.52
C LYS A 31 7.54 -10.61 0.46
N GLU A 32 8.31 -9.63 0.92
CA GLU A 32 9.37 -9.84 1.93
C GLU A 32 8.80 -10.15 3.32
N HIS A 33 7.51 -9.86 3.54
CA HIS A 33 6.79 -10.09 4.79
C HIS A 33 5.71 -11.15 4.65
N ASP A 34 5.90 -12.15 3.79
CA ASP A 34 4.93 -13.23 3.54
C ASP A 34 3.51 -12.75 3.20
N GLY A 35 3.43 -11.58 2.56
CA GLY A 35 2.21 -11.03 1.99
C GLY A 35 2.15 -11.19 0.48
N GLN A 36 0.96 -11.02 -0.06
CA GLN A 36 0.70 -10.99 -1.49
C GLN A 36 -0.25 -9.84 -1.83
N VAL A 37 0.13 -9.04 -2.82
CA VAL A 37 -0.80 -8.12 -3.49
C VAL A 37 -1.60 -8.95 -4.51
N VAL A 38 -2.87 -9.21 -4.22
CA VAL A 38 -3.75 -9.98 -5.11
C VAL A 38 -4.25 -9.12 -6.26
N THR A 39 -4.68 -7.90 -5.93
CA THR A 39 -5.19 -6.93 -6.90
C THR A 39 -4.69 -5.54 -6.52
N ARG A 40 -4.38 -4.74 -7.53
CA ARG A 40 -4.20 -3.30 -7.43
C ARG A 40 -5.00 -2.64 -8.54
N ALA A 41 -5.92 -1.76 -8.17
CA ALA A 41 -6.71 -0.97 -9.10
C ALA A 41 -6.41 0.50 -8.89
N ARG A 42 -6.34 1.26 -9.98
CA ARG A 42 -6.20 2.72 -9.97
C ARG A 42 -7.47 3.37 -10.50
N SER A 43 -7.83 4.51 -9.94
CA SER A 43 -8.88 5.38 -10.47
C SER A 43 -8.29 6.76 -10.81
N ASP A 44 -9.14 7.70 -11.21
CA ASP A 44 -8.80 9.10 -11.41
C ASP A 44 -8.94 9.95 -10.14
N GLY A 45 -9.31 9.35 -9.00
CA GLY A 45 -9.56 10.06 -7.75
C GLY A 45 -10.75 11.02 -7.79
N ALA A 46 -11.50 11.07 -8.89
CA ALA A 46 -12.60 12.00 -9.09
C ALA A 46 -13.75 11.71 -8.11
N ASP A 47 -14.52 12.75 -7.80
CA ASP A 47 -15.69 12.65 -6.90
C ASP A 47 -15.36 12.04 -5.52
N GLY A 48 -14.12 12.21 -5.03
CA GLY A 48 -13.67 11.68 -3.74
C GLY A 48 -13.43 10.17 -3.72
N ARG A 49 -13.35 9.52 -4.89
CA ARG A 49 -12.97 8.11 -4.99
C ARG A 49 -11.51 7.90 -4.56
N PRO A 50 -11.15 6.71 -4.05
CA PRO A 50 -9.76 6.40 -3.77
C PRO A 50 -8.95 6.38 -5.07
N LEU A 51 -7.76 6.97 -5.04
CA LEU A 51 -6.84 6.94 -6.17
C LEU A 51 -6.36 5.50 -6.43
N GLU A 52 -6.13 4.74 -5.35
CA GLU A 52 -5.80 3.32 -5.44
C GLU A 52 -6.62 2.45 -4.49
N ILE A 53 -6.91 1.23 -4.93
CA ILE A 53 -7.51 0.16 -4.12
C ILE A 53 -6.63 -1.07 -4.26
N GLN A 54 -6.16 -1.63 -3.14
CA GLN A 54 -5.37 -2.84 -3.12
C GLN A 54 -6.07 -3.94 -2.31
N LEU A 55 -5.99 -5.18 -2.80
CA LEU A 55 -6.39 -6.38 -2.06
C LEU A 55 -5.13 -7.14 -1.67
N PHE A 56 -4.98 -7.39 -0.37
CA PHE A 56 -3.87 -8.16 0.15
C PHE A 56 -4.32 -9.50 0.71
N GLU A 57 -3.40 -10.45 0.66
CA GLU A 57 -3.45 -11.69 1.43
C GLU A 57 -2.17 -11.85 2.25
N TRP A 58 -2.32 -12.22 3.52
CA TRP A 58 -1.20 -12.45 4.43
C TRP A 58 -1.31 -13.83 5.05
N VAL A 59 -0.18 -14.53 5.17
CA VAL A 59 -0.15 -15.86 5.79
C VAL A 59 -0.51 -15.82 7.28
N SER A 60 -0.31 -14.68 7.95
CA SER A 60 -0.62 -14.47 9.37
C SER A 60 -0.74 -12.99 9.75
N GLN A 61 -1.23 -12.71 10.96
CA GLN A 61 -1.21 -11.38 11.57
C GLN A 61 0.22 -10.85 11.75
N THR A 62 1.14 -11.68 12.24
CA THR A 62 2.54 -11.30 12.45
C THR A 62 3.23 -10.86 11.15
N ALA A 63 2.91 -11.51 10.03
CA ALA A 63 3.39 -11.14 8.70
C ALA A 63 2.92 -9.73 8.30
N MET A 64 1.62 -9.46 8.46
CA MET A 64 1.06 -8.13 8.21
C MET A 64 1.69 -7.08 9.15
N ASP A 65 1.82 -7.38 10.44
CA ASP A 65 2.40 -6.44 11.42
C ASP A 65 3.87 -6.13 11.09
N GLY A 66 4.63 -7.12 10.63
CA GLY A 66 5.99 -6.95 10.12
C GLY A 66 6.03 -5.94 8.96
N TYR A 67 5.13 -6.10 7.98
CA TYR A 67 5.02 -5.16 6.87
C TYR A 67 4.58 -3.77 7.31
N MET A 68 3.62 -3.66 8.24
CA MET A 68 3.12 -2.38 8.74
C MET A 68 4.16 -1.63 9.58
N SER A 69 5.08 -2.34 10.23
CA SER A 69 6.15 -1.76 11.05
C SER A 69 7.50 -1.63 10.33
N ASP A 70 7.59 -2.03 9.05
CA ASP A 70 8.83 -1.96 8.29
C ASP A 70 9.36 -0.51 8.20
N PRO A 71 10.57 -0.22 8.72
CA PRO A 71 11.11 1.13 8.76
C PRO A 71 11.30 1.76 7.38
N ARG A 72 11.43 0.94 6.32
CA ARG A 72 11.55 1.44 4.94
C ARG A 72 10.28 2.18 4.50
N ARG A 73 9.10 1.79 5.00
CA ARG A 73 7.84 2.49 4.71
C ARG A 73 7.85 3.91 5.27
N SER A 74 8.23 4.04 6.54
CA SER A 74 8.38 5.35 7.18
C SER A 74 9.48 6.19 6.52
N TRP A 75 10.57 5.56 6.08
CA TRP A 75 11.64 6.24 5.37
C TRP A 75 11.16 6.80 4.02
N LEU A 76 10.40 6.01 3.23
CA LEU A 76 9.82 6.42 1.95
C LEU A 76 8.78 7.55 2.10
N LEU A 77 7.99 7.56 3.17
CA LEU A 77 7.10 8.69 3.47
C LEU A 77 7.86 9.99 3.73
N ALA A 78 9.01 9.91 4.39
CA ALA A 78 9.84 11.08 4.70
C ALA A 78 10.74 11.51 3.51
N HIS A 79 11.02 10.59 2.58
CA HIS A 79 11.89 10.81 1.43
C HIS A 79 11.20 10.30 0.15
N PRO A 80 10.17 11.02 -0.34
CA PRO A 80 9.50 10.64 -1.56
C PRO A 80 10.48 10.64 -2.74
N ILE A 81 10.36 9.62 -3.59
CA ILE A 81 11.20 9.39 -4.78
C ILE A 81 10.83 10.39 -5.88
#